data_AF-A0A1G7EX82-F1
#
_entry.id   AF-A0A1G7EX82-F1
#
_cell.length_a   1.000
_cell.length_b   1.000
_cell.length_c   1.000
_cell.angle_alpha   90.00
_cell.angle_beta   90.00
_cell.angle_gamma   90.00
#
_symmetry.space_group_name_H-M   'P 1'
#
loop_
_entity.id
_entity.type
_entity.pdbx_description
1 polymer ?
#
loop_
_entity_poly.entity_id
_entity_poly.type
_entity_poly.pdbx_seq_one_letter_code
_entity_poly.pdbx_strand_id
1 'polypeptide(L)' 'MTSPAPPDWHAADKAYQLHHLNCRQCIAAGINPTRHERCDEGAALWTTYNEAGNPPQFAWLSRGKHRNDQIKPTSRR' A
#
# COMPACT_ATOMS: atom_id res chain seq x y z
N MET A 1 14.52 10.70 -18.66
CA MET A 1 14.04 10.67 -17.28
C MET A 1 13.36 9.33 -17.09
N THR A 2 14.11 8.32 -16.64
CA THR A 2 13.61 6.94 -16.53
C THR A 2 12.78 6.86 -15.25
N SER A 3 11.47 6.67 -15.37
CA SER A 3 10.64 6.33 -14.22
C SER A 3 11.21 5.02 -13.64
N PRO A 4 11.67 4.96 -12.39
CA PRO A 4 12.10 3.70 -11.81
C PRO A 4 10.90 2.75 -11.84
N ALA A 5 11.13 1.51 -12.28
CA ALA A 5 10.11 0.47 -12.16
C ALA A 5 9.65 0.42 -10.70
N PRO A 6 8.34 0.26 -10.43
CA PRO A 6 7.87 0.14 -9.07
C PRO A 6 8.65 -0.99 -8.36
N PRO A 7 9.03 -0.81 -7.08
CA PRO A 7 9.75 -1.82 -6.34
C PRO A 7 9.00 -3.16 -6.39
N ASP A 8 9.72 -4.27 -6.48
CA ASP A 8 9.10 -5.60 -6.46
C ASP A 8 8.32 -5.79 -5.15
N TRP A 9 6.99 -5.94 -5.26
CA TRP A 9 6.10 -6.06 -4.11
C TRP A 9 6.51 -7.20 -3.18
N HIS A 10 7.01 -8.30 -3.74
CA HIS A 10 7.38 -9.47 -2.95
C HIS A 10 8.66 -9.22 -2.13
N ALA A 11 9.66 -8.55 -2.73
CA ALA A 11 10.85 -8.14 -2.01
C ALA A 11 10.54 -7.12 -0.91
N ALA A 12 9.67 -6.13 -1.20
CA ALA A 12 9.27 -5.11 -0.24
C ALA A 12 8.46 -5.69 0.93
N ASP A 13 7.50 -6.60 0.66
CA ASP A 13 6.74 -7.31 1.69
C ASP A 13 7.67 -8.12 2.60
N LYS A 14 8.56 -8.93 2.02
CA LYS A 14 9.49 -9.77 2.79
C LYS A 14 10.39 -8.93 3.70
N ALA A 15 10.92 -7.83 3.20
CA ALA A 15 11.77 -6.92 4.00
C ALA A 15 10.98 -6.29 5.15
N TYR A 16 9.77 -5.80 4.88
CA TYR A 16 8.91 -5.23 5.91
C TYR A 16 8.51 -6.25 6.97
N GLN A 17 8.06 -7.45 6.59
CA GLN A 17 7.65 -8.51 7.51
C GLN A 17 8.81 -8.95 8.41
N LEU A 18 10.00 -9.15 7.84
CA LEU A 18 11.18 -9.54 8.60
C LEU A 18 11.52 -8.50 9.67
N HIS A 19 11.50 -7.20 9.33
CA HIS A 19 11.74 -6.14 10.32
C HIS A 19 10.61 -6.08 11.36
N HIS A 20 9.35 -6.06 10.89
CA HIS A 20 8.18 -5.90 11.74
C HIS A 20 8.09 -6.96 12.84
N LEU A 21 8.40 -8.22 12.53
CA LEU A 21 8.37 -9.32 13.49
C LEU A 21 9.48 -9.26 14.55
N ASN A 22 10.58 -8.53 14.27
CA ASN A 22 11.73 -8.43 15.16
C ASN A 22 11.79 -7.09 15.92
N CYS A 23 10.99 -6.10 15.53
CA CYS A 23 11.00 -4.77 16.15
C CYS A 23 9.81 -4.55 17.08
N ARG A 24 10.07 -4.48 18.40
CA ARG A 24 9.01 -4.27 19.42
C ARG A 24 8.20 -2.99 19.20
N GLN A 25 8.84 -1.93 18.69
CA GLN A 25 8.16 -0.68 18.36
C GLN A 25 7.18 -0.87 17.20
N CYS A 26 7.59 -1.57 16.13
CA CYS A 26 6.70 -1.89 15.01
C CYS A 26 5.56 -2.81 15.43
N ILE A 27 5.81 -3.80 16.30
CA ILE A 27 4.75 -4.65 16.87
C ILE A 27 3.72 -3.81 17.63
N ALA A 28 4.18 -2.88 18.49
CA ALA A 28 3.29 -1.98 19.21
C ALA A 28 2.49 -1.06 18.27
N ALA A 29 3.14 -0.54 17.23
CA ALA A 29 2.50 0.25 16.17
C ALA A 29 1.46 -0.56 15.38
N GLY A 30 1.69 -1.86 15.15
CA GLY A 30 0.73 -2.76 14.52
C GLY A 30 -0.51 -3.04 15.39
N ILE A 31 -0.36 -3.06 16.72
CA ILE A 31 -1.46 -3.25 17.66
C ILE A 31 -2.32 -1.97 17.79
N ASN A 32 -1.67 -0.81 17.89
CA ASN A 32 -2.37 0.47 18.01
C ASN A 32 -1.63 1.61 17.28
N PRO A 33 -1.90 1.80 15.98
CA PRO A 33 -1.20 2.79 15.15
C PRO A 33 -1.56 4.24 15.49
N THR A 34 -2.63 4.48 16.27
CA THR A 34 -2.98 5.83 16.74
C THR A 34 -2.18 6.28 17.95
N ARG A 35 -1.55 5.35 18.67
CA ARG A 35 -0.83 5.62 19.92
C ARG A 35 0.66 5.29 19.84
N HIS A 36 1.06 4.51 18.84
CA HIS A 36 2.43 4.04 18.68
C HIS A 36 2.87 4.24 17.23
N GLU A 37 4.02 4.89 17.08
CA GLU A 37 4.67 5.10 15.79
C GLU A 37 5.61 3.94 15.49
N ARG A 38 5.77 3.61 14.20
CA ARG A 38 6.83 2.70 13.74
C ARG A 38 8.19 3.37 14.00
N CYS A 39 9.24 2.57 14.18
CA CYS A 39 10.59 3.13 14.15
C CYS A 39 10.92 3.68 12.75
N ASP A 40 11.93 4.53 12.63
CA ASP A 40 12.31 5.18 11.37
C ASP A 40 12.56 4.16 10.23
N GLU A 41 13.26 3.08 10.52
CA GLU A 41 13.53 2.01 9.56
C GLU A 41 12.24 1.29 9.14
N GLY A 42 11.39 0.93 10.11
CA GLY A 42 10.11 0.29 9.84
C GLY A 42 9.15 1.20 9.08
N ALA A 43 9.21 2.52 9.29
CA ALA A 43 8.45 3.51 8.52
C ALA A 43 8.94 3.59 7.07
N ALA A 44 10.26 3.58 6.83
CA ALA A 44 10.83 3.54 5.48
C ALA A 44 10.42 2.27 4.73
N LEU A 45 10.54 1.09 5.36
CA LEU A 45 10.12 -0.19 4.78
C LEU A 45 8.63 -0.22 4.49
N TRP A 46 7.81 0.33 5.40
CA TRP A 46 6.36 0.45 5.19
C TRP A 46 6.03 1.33 3.98
N THR A 47 6.73 2.46 3.79
CA THR A 47 6.57 3.31 2.61
C THR A 47 6.91 2.56 1.33
N THR A 48 8.06 1.87 1.28
CA THR A 48 8.46 1.08 0.11
C THR A 48 7.46 -0.02 -0.23
N TYR A 49 6.91 -0.70 0.78
CA TYR A 49 5.86 -1.70 0.58
C TYR A 49 4.59 -1.08 -0.04
N ASN A 50 4.14 0.08 0.44
CA ASN A 50 2.98 0.76 -0.13
C ASN A 50 3.22 1.25 -1.57
N GLU A 51 4.43 1.71 -1.88
CA GLU A 51 4.82 2.17 -3.22
C GLU A 51 4.93 1.01 -4.24
N ALA A 52 5.26 -0.19 -3.78
CA ALA A 52 5.34 -1.39 -4.63
C ALA A 52 3.97 -1.79 -5.22
N GLY A 53 2.88 -1.31 -4.62
CA GLY A 53 1.53 -1.50 -5.11
C GLY A 53 0.96 -2.90 -4.81
N ASN A 54 -0.23 -3.17 -5.35
CA ASN A 54 -0.91 -4.43 -5.09
C ASN A 54 -0.22 -5.60 -5.79
N PRO A 55 -0.15 -6.77 -5.14
CA PRO A 55 0.28 -8.00 -5.80
C PRO A 55 -0.60 -8.30 -7.03
N PRO A 56 -0.04 -8.91 -8.09
CA PRO A 56 -0.77 -9.19 -9.33
C PRO A 56 -1.98 -10.12 -9.11
N GLN A 57 -1.95 -11.02 -8.12
CA GLN A 57 -3.09 -11.87 -7.74
C GLN A 57 -4.27 -11.10 -7.15
N PHE A 58 -4.03 -9.86 -6.70
CA PHE A 58 -5.03 -8.94 -6.17
C PHE A 58 -5.33 -7.77 -7.13
N ALA A 59 -4.91 -7.85 -8.40
CA ALA A 59 -5.19 -6.82 -9.40
C ALA A 59 -6.69 -6.57 -9.62
N TRP A 60 -7.56 -7.51 -9.24
CA TRP A 60 -9.01 -7.32 -9.26
C TRP A 60 -9.51 -6.27 -8.25
N LEU A 61 -8.80 -6.02 -7.14
CA LEU A 61 -9.15 -4.98 -6.17
C LEU A 61 -9.01 -3.56 -6.77
N SER A 62 -8.05 -3.36 -7.68
CA SER A 62 -7.80 -2.06 -8.30
C SER A 62 -8.84 -1.65 -9.36
N ARG A 63 -9.67 -2.60 -9.83
CA ARG A 63 -10.69 -2.35 -10.89
C ARG A 63 -11.95 -1.64 -10.40
N GLY A 64 -12.14 -1.45 -9.09
CA GLY A 64 -13.35 -0.88 -8.50
C GLY A 64 -13.47 0.65 -8.46
N LYS A 65 -12.37 1.40 -8.60
CA LYS A 65 -12.37 2.88 -8.39
C LYS A 65 -12.86 3.72 -9.59
N HIS A 66 -13.27 3.11 -10.71
CA HIS A 66 -13.61 3.84 -11.95
C HIS A 66 -15.07 3.68 -12.42
N ARG A 67 -16.00 3.25 -11.57
CA ARG A 67 -17.42 3.10 -11.94
C ARG A 67 -18.33 4.08 -11.20
N ASN A 68 -18.19 5.39 -11.45
CA ASN A 68 -19.27 6.35 -11.15
C ASN A 68 -19.18 7.68 -11.92
N ASP A 69 -19.12 7.67 -13.26
CA ASP A 69 -19.33 8.91 -14.04
C ASP A 69 -19.91 8.66 -15.44
N GLN A 70 -21.04 7.95 -15.52
CA GLN A 70 -21.82 7.94 -16.76
C GLN A 70 -23.33 7.93 -16.47
N ILE A 71 -23.80 8.99 -15.81
CA ILE A 71 -25.20 9.38 -15.90
C ILE A 71 -25.29 10.38 -17.05
N LYS A 72 -25.63 9.91 -18.26
CA LYS A 72 -25.93 10.79 -19.39
C LYS A 72 -27.20 11.59 -19.04
N PRO A 73 -27.23 12.93 -19.15
CA PRO A 73 -28.49 13.65 -19.09
C PRO A 73 -29.29 13.32 -20.36
N THR A 74 -30.39 12.59 -20.21
CA THR A 74 -31.36 12.43 -21.29
C THR A 74 -32.02 13.77 -21.55
N SER A 75 -31.63 14.43 -22.64
CA SER A 75 -32.40 15.52 -23.25
C SER A 75 -33.83 15.04 -23.47
N ARG A 76 -34.80 15.67 -22.80
CA ARG A 76 -36.20 15.59 -23.18
C ARG A 76 -36.64 17.01 -23.55
N ARG A 77 -36.96 17.11 -24.84
CA ARG A 77 -37.53 18.25 -25.56
C ARG A 77 -38.90 18.61 -25.00
#